data_AF-A0A350QYS4-F1
#
_entry.id   AF-A0A350QYS4-F1
#
_cell.length_a   1.000
_cell.length_b   1.000
_cell.length_c   1.000
_cell.angle_alpha   90.00
_cell.angle_beta   90.00
_cell.angle_gamma   90.00
#
_symmetry.space_group_name_H-M   'P 1'
#
loop_
_entity.id
_entity.type
_entity.pdbx_description
1 polymer ?
#
loop_
_entity_poly.entity_id
_entity_poly.type
_entity_poly.pdbx_seq_one_letter_code
_entity_poly.pdbx_strand_id
1 'polypeptide(L)'
;EKRILLAALGLLGERGVVEEFDRALELLTPILSGTEDELRKSAAEALSGFCPSGRIGAIAVAQGYVGSWKVVGPFANDRSNLGFGTAYGPEEDGEAENYKATYRWEFGGGKDERELDLGWNETGPEDVRGEVHLAALMPVPVKYAVAYARFEIRSDAERKVRIQLVLREETAQRIWLNGEEVADYAVQRNELGGSIEERRLGPISRPRTVGVQLAEGMNRLVVKSSTFGGDWRISLRILDEKKNRMADGIVLRSFEPPKEG
;
A
#
# COMPACT_ATOMS: atom_id res chain seq x y z
N GLU A 1 12.00 -17.18 -26.36
CA GLU A 1 12.12 -15.75 -26.00
C GLU A 1 11.91 -15.49 -24.51
N LYS A 2 10.71 -15.74 -23.94
CA LYS A 2 10.43 -15.53 -22.49
C LYS A 2 11.47 -16.10 -21.51
N ARG A 3 11.90 -17.35 -21.72
CA ARG A 3 12.95 -17.99 -20.89
C ARG A 3 14.31 -17.27 -20.95
N ILE A 4 14.66 -16.71 -22.11
CA ILE A 4 15.91 -15.97 -22.29
C ILE A 4 15.82 -14.65 -21.53
N LEU A 5 14.68 -13.97 -21.60
CA LEU A 5 14.44 -12.75 -20.82
C LEU A 5 14.49 -13.01 -19.32
N LEU A 6 13.86 -14.07 -18.81
CA LEU A 6 13.95 -14.44 -17.39
C LEU A 6 15.40 -14.72 -16.95
N ALA A 7 16.18 -15.42 -17.77
CA ALA A 7 17.60 -15.65 -17.48
C ALA A 7 18.42 -14.34 -17.49
N ALA A 8 18.13 -13.42 -18.42
CA ALA A 8 18.77 -12.12 -18.48
C ALA A 8 18.44 -11.25 -17.27
N LEU A 9 17.18 -11.28 -16.80
CA LEU A 9 16.76 -10.59 -15.57
C LEU A 9 17.45 -11.18 -14.34
N GLY A 10 17.59 -12.51 -14.26
CA GLY A 10 18.37 -13.16 -13.20
C GLY A 10 19.81 -12.68 -13.17
N LEU A 11 20.49 -12.68 -14.33
CA LEU A 11 21.87 -12.19 -14.44
C LEU A 11 22.00 -10.69 -14.09
N LEU A 12 21.02 -9.88 -14.47
CA LEU A 12 20.98 -8.46 -14.11
C LEU A 12 20.87 -8.29 -12.58
N GLY A 13 20.01 -9.04 -11.91
CA GLY A 13 19.89 -8.97 -10.46
C GLY A 13 21.16 -9.40 -9.72
N GLU A 14 21.89 -10.38 -10.25
CA GLU A 14 23.14 -10.88 -9.67
C GLU A 14 24.35 -9.96 -9.90
N ARG A 15 24.36 -9.19 -11.00
CA ARG A 15 25.56 -8.45 -11.47
C ARG A 15 25.36 -6.94 -11.59
N GLY A 16 24.13 -6.47 -11.50
CA GLY A 16 23.81 -5.06 -11.56
C GLY A 16 24.47 -4.29 -10.42
N VAL A 17 24.84 -3.05 -10.70
CA VAL A 17 25.42 -2.14 -9.71
C VAL A 17 24.52 -0.92 -9.54
N VAL A 18 24.63 -0.28 -8.36
CA VAL A 18 23.74 0.82 -7.96
C VAL A 18 23.75 1.98 -8.97
N GLU A 19 24.90 2.25 -9.60
CA GLU A 19 25.08 3.29 -10.60
C GLU A 19 24.26 3.06 -11.88
N GLU A 20 23.94 1.80 -12.18
CA GLU A 20 23.15 1.41 -13.34
C GLU A 20 21.64 1.39 -13.06
N PHE A 21 21.23 1.58 -11.80
CA PHE A 21 19.85 1.44 -11.36
C PHE A 21 18.86 2.28 -12.16
N ASP A 22 19.11 3.59 -12.30
CA ASP A 22 18.17 4.49 -12.98
C ASP A 22 18.00 4.10 -14.45
N ARG A 23 19.09 3.71 -15.11
CA ARG A 23 19.06 3.27 -16.50
C ARG A 23 18.36 1.92 -16.65
N ALA A 24 18.62 0.98 -15.74
CA ALA A 24 17.96 -0.32 -15.73
C ALA A 24 16.44 -0.18 -15.47
N LEU A 25 16.05 0.68 -14.53
CA LEU A 25 14.65 0.98 -14.24
C LEU A 25 13.94 1.55 -15.46
N GLU A 26 14.53 2.52 -16.15
CA GLU A 26 14.00 3.10 -17.39
C GLU A 26 13.78 2.01 -18.46
N LEU A 27 14.80 1.17 -18.71
CA LEU A 27 14.76 0.11 -19.72
C LEU A 27 13.74 -0.99 -19.38
N LEU A 28 13.55 -1.29 -18.09
CA LEU A 28 12.63 -2.34 -17.62
C LEU A 28 11.21 -1.83 -17.36
N THR A 29 10.98 -0.52 -17.37
CA THR A 29 9.65 0.08 -17.17
C THR A 29 8.57 -0.52 -18.09
N PRO A 30 8.80 -0.78 -19.39
CA PRO A 30 7.81 -1.46 -20.24
C PRO A 30 7.44 -2.88 -19.78
N ILE A 31 8.40 -3.60 -19.18
CA ILE A 31 8.16 -4.94 -18.61
C ILE A 31 7.42 -4.82 -17.28
N LEU A 32 7.83 -3.89 -16.41
CA LEU A 32 7.25 -3.65 -15.08
C LEU A 32 5.79 -3.20 -15.18
N SER A 33 5.51 -2.27 -16.08
CA SER A 33 4.15 -1.76 -16.33
C SER A 33 3.28 -2.76 -17.07
N GLY A 34 3.86 -3.76 -17.74
CA GLY A 34 3.18 -4.69 -18.65
C GLY A 34 2.26 -5.73 -18.00
N THR A 35 1.68 -6.59 -18.84
CA THR A 35 0.66 -7.58 -18.45
C THR A 35 1.22 -8.88 -17.89
N GLU A 36 2.43 -9.26 -18.30
CA GLU A 36 3.06 -10.56 -17.97
C GLU A 36 3.52 -10.60 -16.52
N ASP A 37 2.77 -11.31 -15.66
CA ASP A 37 3.00 -11.32 -14.21
C ASP A 37 4.37 -11.87 -13.81
N GLU A 38 4.80 -12.98 -14.41
CA GLU A 38 6.08 -13.62 -14.11
C GLU A 38 7.27 -12.75 -14.51
N LEU A 39 7.21 -12.12 -15.69
CA LEU A 39 8.27 -11.22 -16.17
C LEU A 39 8.32 -9.94 -15.33
N ARG A 40 7.16 -9.37 -14.99
CA ARG A 40 7.07 -8.20 -14.12
C ARG A 40 7.69 -8.47 -12.76
N LYS A 41 7.33 -9.58 -12.11
CA LYS A 41 7.88 -9.99 -10.81
C LYS A 41 9.39 -10.19 -10.89
N SER A 42 9.86 -10.95 -11.88
CA SER A 42 11.29 -11.20 -12.09
C SER A 42 12.07 -9.91 -12.34
N ALA A 43 11.52 -8.96 -13.11
CA ALA A 43 12.16 -7.67 -13.35
C ALA A 43 12.23 -6.81 -12.09
N ALA A 44 11.15 -6.79 -11.30
CA ALA A 44 11.10 -6.07 -10.03
C ALA A 44 12.10 -6.64 -9.02
N GLU A 45 12.15 -7.97 -8.89
CA GLU A 45 13.11 -8.69 -8.04
C GLU A 45 14.55 -8.43 -8.49
N ALA A 46 14.84 -8.49 -9.80
CA ALA A 46 16.17 -8.19 -10.33
C ALA A 46 16.63 -6.77 -9.95
N LEU A 47 15.78 -5.76 -10.18
CA LEU A 47 16.10 -4.38 -9.80
C LEU A 47 16.28 -4.20 -8.30
N SER A 48 15.53 -4.94 -7.47
CA SER A 48 15.67 -4.86 -6.01
C SER A 48 17.03 -5.30 -5.51
N GLY A 49 17.73 -6.20 -6.23
CA GLY A 49 19.03 -6.74 -5.84
C GLY A 49 20.16 -5.71 -5.78
N PHE A 50 20.04 -4.62 -6.55
CA PHE A 50 21.02 -3.52 -6.61
C PHE A 50 20.35 -2.15 -6.47
N CYS A 51 19.15 -2.11 -5.89
CA CYS A 51 18.40 -0.88 -5.66
C CYS A 51 19.07 -0.06 -4.55
N PRO A 52 19.39 1.23 -4.77
CA PRO A 52 19.86 2.10 -3.69
C PRO A 52 18.80 2.29 -2.59
N SER A 53 19.27 2.52 -1.37
CA SER A 53 18.40 2.77 -0.22
C SER A 53 17.38 3.86 -0.49
N GLY A 54 16.12 3.61 -0.15
CA GLY A 54 15.02 4.57 -0.34
C GLY A 54 14.44 4.64 -1.76
N ARG A 55 14.97 3.90 -2.74
CA ARG A 55 14.48 3.92 -4.14
C ARG A 55 13.55 2.76 -4.50
N ILE A 56 13.24 1.86 -3.56
CA ILE A 56 12.33 0.72 -3.77
C ILE A 56 10.93 1.17 -4.26
N GLY A 57 10.47 2.35 -3.82
CA GLY A 57 9.22 2.97 -4.25
C GLY A 57 9.17 3.27 -5.75
N ALA A 58 10.30 3.53 -6.40
CA ALA A 58 10.36 3.74 -7.84
C ALA A 58 10.07 2.46 -8.63
N ILE A 59 10.55 1.30 -8.15
CA ILE A 59 10.23 -0.02 -8.73
C ILE A 59 8.74 -0.35 -8.53
N ALA A 60 8.19 -0.04 -7.36
CA ALA A 60 6.77 -0.23 -7.07
C ALA A 60 5.90 0.63 -8.02
N VAL A 61 6.23 1.92 -8.16
CA VAL A 61 5.54 2.86 -9.06
C VAL A 61 5.59 2.43 -10.51
N ALA A 62 6.73 1.95 -11.01
CA ALA A 62 6.87 1.48 -12.39
C ALA A 62 5.97 0.28 -12.71
N GLN A 63 5.52 -0.47 -11.70
CA GLN A 63 4.54 -1.55 -11.84
C GLN A 63 3.09 -1.08 -11.69
N GLY A 64 2.87 0.17 -11.27
CA GLY A 64 1.57 0.76 -10.96
C GLY A 64 1.17 0.67 -9.48
N TYR A 65 2.07 0.25 -8.58
CA TYR A 65 1.80 0.33 -7.14
C TYR A 65 1.96 1.75 -6.62
N VAL A 66 1.29 2.04 -5.51
CA VAL A 66 1.46 3.32 -4.81
C VAL A 66 2.85 3.39 -4.20
N GLY A 67 3.64 4.40 -4.57
CA GLY A 67 5.00 4.60 -4.10
C GLY A 67 5.15 5.56 -2.93
N SER A 68 4.10 6.28 -2.56
CA SER A 68 4.10 7.24 -1.46
C SER A 68 2.74 7.29 -0.80
N TRP A 69 2.74 7.27 0.52
CA TRP A 69 1.56 7.33 1.36
C TRP A 69 1.73 8.41 2.42
N LYS A 70 0.63 9.08 2.75
CA LYS A 70 0.47 9.81 4.02
C LYS A 70 -0.36 8.95 4.94
N VAL A 71 0.15 8.61 6.12
CA VAL A 71 -0.51 7.74 7.09
C VAL A 71 -0.77 8.50 8.38
N VAL A 72 -1.95 8.32 8.96
CA VAL A 72 -2.30 8.85 10.28
C VAL A 72 -3.05 7.81 11.10
N GLY A 73 -2.69 7.70 12.38
CA GLY A 73 -3.19 6.72 13.32
C GLY A 73 -2.24 6.56 14.51
N PRO A 74 -2.56 5.69 15.49
CA PRO A 74 -3.71 4.82 15.53
C PRO A 74 -4.91 5.48 16.21
N PHE A 75 -6.09 5.31 15.62
CA PHE A 75 -7.37 5.57 16.26
C PHE A 75 -7.87 4.31 16.97
N ALA A 76 -8.72 4.48 17.98
CA ALA A 76 -9.23 3.36 18.77
C ALA A 76 -10.01 2.36 17.92
N ASN A 77 -9.86 1.08 18.23
CA ASN A 77 -10.77 0.04 17.79
C ASN A 77 -11.01 -0.94 18.94
N ASP A 78 -11.91 -1.88 18.74
CA ASP A 78 -12.20 -2.93 19.70
C ASP A 78 -12.16 -4.32 19.07
N ARG A 79 -12.40 -5.33 19.92
CA ARG A 79 -12.46 -6.75 19.52
C ARG A 79 -13.64 -7.08 18.60
N SER A 80 -14.62 -6.19 18.51
CA SER A 80 -15.79 -6.31 17.67
C SER A 80 -15.67 -5.47 16.39
N ASN A 81 -14.51 -4.84 16.18
CA ASN A 81 -14.22 -3.93 15.07
C ASN A 81 -15.19 -2.73 14.96
N LEU A 82 -15.84 -2.30 16.06
CA LEU A 82 -16.82 -1.21 16.00
C LEU A 82 -16.15 0.13 15.66
N GLY A 83 -14.90 0.33 16.09
CA GLY A 83 -14.12 1.52 15.76
C GLY A 83 -13.90 1.69 14.25
N PHE A 84 -13.93 0.62 13.46
CA PHE A 84 -13.90 0.73 12.00
C PHE A 84 -15.16 1.38 11.42
N GLY A 85 -16.32 1.19 12.06
CA GLY A 85 -17.57 1.85 11.68
C GLY A 85 -17.68 3.31 12.14
N THR A 86 -16.85 3.73 13.10
CA THR A 86 -16.83 5.09 13.65
C THR A 86 -16.06 6.03 12.74
N ALA A 87 -16.65 7.18 12.39
CA ALA A 87 -15.93 8.25 11.73
C ALA A 87 -14.91 8.87 12.70
N TYR A 88 -13.67 9.04 12.24
CA TYR A 88 -12.63 9.75 12.99
C TYR A 88 -12.24 11.04 12.27
N GLY A 89 -11.44 11.87 12.92
CA GLY A 89 -11.02 13.19 12.42
C GLY A 89 -10.69 13.26 10.92
N PRO A 90 -9.92 12.33 10.33
CA PRO A 90 -9.62 12.37 8.89
C PRO A 90 -10.83 12.24 7.95
N GLU A 91 -11.97 11.70 8.41
CA GLU A 91 -13.22 11.67 7.66
C GLU A 91 -14.01 12.99 7.77
N GLU A 92 -13.79 13.76 8.85
CA GLU A 92 -14.45 15.05 9.09
C GLU A 92 -13.68 16.21 8.46
N ASP A 93 -12.36 16.24 8.66
CA ASP A 93 -11.44 17.20 8.07
C ASP A 93 -10.15 16.49 7.64
N GLY A 94 -10.11 16.01 6.39
CA GLY A 94 -8.97 15.25 5.86
C GLY A 94 -7.69 16.06 5.63
N GLU A 95 -7.71 17.38 5.80
CA GLU A 95 -6.54 18.26 5.65
C GLU A 95 -5.98 18.80 6.97
N ALA A 96 -6.63 18.52 8.10
CA ALA A 96 -6.10 18.94 9.39
C ALA A 96 -4.68 18.38 9.60
N GLU A 97 -3.81 19.23 10.14
CA GLU A 97 -2.41 18.89 10.41
C GLU A 97 -2.31 17.79 11.47
N ASN A 98 -3.16 17.88 12.49
CA ASN A 98 -3.16 17.01 13.66
C ASN A 98 -4.58 16.63 14.08
N TYR A 99 -4.73 15.43 14.64
CA TYR A 99 -5.96 14.90 15.20
C TYR A 99 -5.75 14.43 16.62
N LYS A 100 -6.68 14.76 17.51
CA LYS A 100 -6.71 14.17 18.84
C LYS A 100 -7.39 12.81 18.79
N ALA A 101 -6.73 11.81 19.34
CA ALA A 101 -7.31 10.47 19.49
C ALA A 101 -7.04 9.93 20.90
N THR A 102 -8.07 9.35 21.51
CA THR A 102 -7.89 8.57 22.74
C THR A 102 -7.62 7.14 22.37
N TYR A 103 -6.50 6.59 22.82
CA TYR A 103 -6.11 5.20 22.56
C TYR A 103 -5.87 4.46 23.87
N ARG A 104 -6.46 3.26 24.00
CA ARG A 104 -6.26 2.39 25.17
C ARG A 104 -4.98 1.56 24.97
N TRP A 105 -4.02 1.76 25.86
CA TRP A 105 -2.78 0.98 25.84
C TRP A 105 -2.98 -0.37 26.54
N GLU A 106 -3.25 -1.44 25.77
CA GLU A 106 -3.37 -2.81 26.35
C GLU A 106 -2.02 -3.54 26.54
N PHE A 107 -0.93 -3.02 25.98
CA PHE A 107 0.38 -3.70 26.01
C PHE A 107 1.04 -3.56 27.40
N GLY A 108 1.18 -4.67 28.14
CA GLY A 108 1.81 -4.68 29.47
C GLY A 108 0.85 -4.62 30.67
N GLY A 109 -0.46 -4.84 30.46
CA GLY A 109 -1.43 -4.93 31.55
C GLY A 109 -1.95 -3.59 32.09
N GLY A 110 -1.54 -2.48 31.50
CA GLY A 110 -2.13 -1.16 31.74
C GLY A 110 -3.57 -1.09 31.20
N LYS A 111 -4.42 -0.31 31.85
CA LYS A 111 -5.77 0.05 31.38
C LYS A 111 -5.89 1.53 31.03
N ASP A 112 -4.76 2.25 31.04
CA ASP A 112 -4.74 3.68 30.94
C ASP A 112 -5.04 4.13 29.51
N GLU A 113 -6.00 5.04 29.40
CA GLU A 113 -6.30 5.76 28.18
C GLU A 113 -5.31 6.91 28.03
N ARG A 114 -4.72 7.03 26.84
CA ARG A 114 -3.82 8.13 26.51
C ARG A 114 -4.44 8.97 25.41
N GLU A 115 -4.40 10.29 25.58
CA GLU A 115 -4.59 11.20 24.46
C GLU A 115 -3.32 11.21 23.61
N LEU A 116 -3.48 10.96 22.32
CA LEU A 116 -2.45 11.04 21.31
C LEU A 116 -2.76 12.23 20.40
N ASP A 117 -1.70 12.95 20.03
CA ASP A 117 -1.74 13.94 18.97
C ASP A 117 -1.17 13.29 17.70
N LEU A 118 -2.03 13.11 16.70
CA LEU A 118 -1.74 12.31 15.51
C LEU A 118 -1.63 13.19 14.28
N GLY A 119 -0.43 13.28 13.72
CA GLY A 119 -0.19 13.96 12.44
C GLY A 119 -0.08 12.98 11.26
N TRP A 120 -0.23 13.51 10.05
CA TRP A 120 0.08 12.77 8.82
C TRP A 120 1.59 12.54 8.68
N ASN A 121 2.00 11.28 8.61
CA ASN A 121 3.38 10.87 8.35
C ASN A 121 3.53 10.41 6.89
N GLU A 122 4.48 10.98 6.16
CA GLU A 122 4.82 10.50 4.83
C GLU A 122 5.71 9.26 4.91
N THR A 123 5.39 8.26 4.10
CA THR A 123 6.12 6.99 4.03
C THR A 123 6.13 6.44 2.61
N GLY A 124 7.15 5.63 2.31
CA GLY A 124 7.23 4.82 1.11
C GLY A 124 6.95 3.34 1.38
N PRO A 125 6.87 2.53 0.33
CA PRO A 125 6.81 1.08 0.45
C PRO A 125 8.15 0.49 0.93
N GLU A 126 8.07 -0.67 1.58
CA GLU A 126 9.21 -1.47 2.05
C GLU A 126 9.66 -2.51 1.01
N ASP A 127 8.79 -2.84 0.05
CA ASP A 127 9.05 -3.86 -0.97
C ASP A 127 8.65 -3.40 -2.38
N VAL A 128 9.01 -4.22 -3.38
CA VAL A 128 8.69 -3.97 -4.78
C VAL A 128 7.19 -4.10 -5.10
N ARG A 129 6.37 -4.59 -4.16
CA ARG A 129 4.92 -4.75 -4.32
C ARG A 129 4.16 -3.60 -3.66
N GLY A 130 4.85 -2.52 -3.30
CA GLY A 130 4.21 -1.36 -2.71
C GLY A 130 3.68 -1.58 -1.30
N GLU A 131 4.18 -2.59 -0.57
CA GLU A 131 3.70 -2.87 0.79
C GLU A 131 4.25 -1.85 1.80
N VAL A 132 3.37 -1.34 2.65
CA VAL A 132 3.71 -0.47 3.78
C VAL A 132 3.27 -1.14 5.07
N HIS A 133 4.16 -1.21 6.06
CA HIS A 133 3.81 -1.71 7.39
C HIS A 133 3.22 -0.60 8.27
N LEU A 134 1.89 -0.52 8.30
CA LEU A 134 1.19 0.53 9.05
C LEU A 134 1.49 0.50 10.54
N ALA A 135 1.57 -0.68 11.16
CA ALA A 135 1.83 -0.76 12.60
C ALA A 135 3.21 -0.20 12.99
N ALA A 136 4.20 -0.26 12.11
CA ALA A 136 5.54 0.27 12.36
C ALA A 136 5.59 1.81 12.37
N LEU A 137 4.57 2.47 11.80
CA LEU A 137 4.46 3.94 11.73
C LEU A 137 3.72 4.55 12.91
N MET A 138 3.19 3.72 13.80
CA MET A 138 2.37 4.18 14.91
C MET A 138 3.24 4.54 16.12
N PRO A 139 2.91 5.59 16.89
CA PRO A 139 3.67 6.01 18.07
C PRO A 139 3.64 5.01 19.23
N VAL A 140 2.79 3.98 19.18
CA VAL A 140 2.56 2.99 20.24
C VAL A 140 2.38 1.59 19.65
N PRO A 141 2.66 0.52 20.41
CA PRO A 141 2.33 -0.84 19.99
C PRO A 141 0.84 -0.99 19.64
N VAL A 142 0.57 -1.51 18.44
CA VAL A 142 -0.75 -1.49 17.83
C VAL A 142 -1.49 -2.81 18.05
N LYS A 143 -2.70 -2.72 18.60
CA LYS A 143 -3.65 -3.83 18.71
C LYS A 143 -5.06 -3.25 18.77
N TYR A 144 -5.98 -3.77 17.96
CA TYR A 144 -7.30 -3.16 17.79
C TYR A 144 -7.16 -1.66 17.47
N ALA A 145 -6.69 -1.37 16.27
CA ALA A 145 -6.51 0.00 15.82
C ALA A 145 -7.12 0.24 14.45
N VAL A 146 -7.38 1.52 14.17
CA VAL A 146 -7.75 2.05 12.86
C VAL A 146 -6.69 3.07 12.43
N ALA A 147 -6.36 3.11 11.16
CA ALA A 147 -5.55 4.18 10.57
C ALA A 147 -6.10 4.56 9.20
N TYR A 148 -5.70 5.73 8.74
CA TYR A 148 -5.99 6.22 7.42
C TYR A 148 -4.68 6.36 6.66
N ALA A 149 -4.69 5.90 5.41
CA ALA A 149 -3.61 6.07 4.46
C ALA A 149 -4.16 6.79 3.25
N ARG A 150 -3.59 7.94 2.88
CA ARG A 150 -3.99 8.69 1.69
C ARG A 150 -2.84 8.79 0.69
N PHE A 151 -3.19 8.84 -0.58
CA PHE A 151 -2.25 9.13 -1.66
C PHE A 151 -2.97 9.84 -2.81
N GLU A 152 -2.16 10.35 -3.72
CA GLU A 152 -2.64 11.14 -4.85
C GLU A 152 -2.24 10.49 -6.17
N ILE A 153 -3.17 10.51 -7.13
CA ILE A 153 -3.01 10.02 -8.49
C ILE A 153 -3.26 11.18 -9.43
N ARG A 154 -2.28 11.55 -10.25
CA ARG A 154 -2.53 12.49 -11.35
C ARG A 154 -2.94 11.70 -12.59
N SER A 155 -4.03 12.10 -13.22
CA SER A 155 -4.50 11.55 -14.49
C SER A 155 -4.47 12.63 -15.56
N ASP A 156 -3.98 12.31 -16.76
CA ASP A 156 -3.93 13.26 -17.88
C ASP A 156 -5.27 13.46 -18.59
N ALA A 157 -6.25 12.59 -18.34
CA ALA A 157 -7.64 12.73 -18.79
C ALA A 157 -8.55 11.81 -17.96
N GLU A 158 -9.85 12.09 -17.95
CA GLU A 158 -10.85 11.22 -17.34
C GLU A 158 -10.75 9.77 -17.87
N ARG A 159 -10.63 8.79 -16.97
CA ARG A 159 -10.48 7.36 -17.37
C ARG A 159 -10.99 6.37 -16.34
N LYS A 160 -11.41 5.21 -16.83
CA LYS A 160 -11.72 4.04 -16.01
C LYS A 160 -10.46 3.26 -15.69
N VAL A 161 -10.26 2.97 -14.42
CA VAL A 161 -9.17 2.13 -13.93
C VAL A 161 -9.70 1.08 -12.97
N ARG A 162 -8.86 0.09 -12.69
CA ARG A 162 -9.10 -0.88 -11.63
C ARG A 162 -8.10 -0.65 -10.51
N ILE A 163 -8.60 -0.54 -9.30
CA ILE A 163 -7.79 -0.49 -8.10
C ILE A 163 -7.72 -1.90 -7.52
N GLN A 164 -6.52 -2.46 -7.47
CA GLN A 164 -6.26 -3.73 -6.82
C GLN A 164 -5.65 -3.48 -5.45
N LEU A 165 -6.25 -4.05 -4.41
CA LEU A 165 -5.78 -3.98 -3.02
C LEU A 165 -5.54 -5.39 -2.49
N VAL A 166 -4.61 -5.52 -1.54
CA VAL A 166 -4.37 -6.80 -0.86
C VAL A 166 -5.13 -6.80 0.47
N LEU A 167 -6.15 -7.65 0.57
CA LEU A 167 -6.83 -7.92 1.83
C LEU A 167 -6.09 -9.02 2.59
N ARG A 168 -6.03 -8.88 3.91
CA ARG A 168 -5.42 -9.84 4.84
C ARG A 168 -6.47 -10.29 5.84
N GLU A 169 -6.31 -11.48 6.41
CA GLU A 169 -7.18 -11.91 7.50
C GLU A 169 -7.09 -10.94 8.68
N GLU A 170 -8.21 -10.78 9.39
CA GLU A 170 -8.28 -9.90 10.57
C GLU A 170 -7.90 -8.44 10.21
N THR A 171 -8.31 -8.00 9.02
CA THR A 171 -8.22 -6.59 8.61
C THR A 171 -9.53 -6.15 7.96
N ALA A 172 -9.88 -4.88 8.15
CA ALA A 172 -10.90 -4.23 7.34
C ALA A 172 -10.26 -3.10 6.54
N GLN A 173 -10.81 -2.81 5.37
CA GLN A 173 -10.38 -1.73 4.49
C GLN A 173 -11.59 -1.08 3.82
N ARG A 174 -11.73 0.24 3.97
CA ARG A 174 -12.71 1.08 3.27
C ARG A 174 -11.96 2.13 2.45
N ILE A 175 -12.44 2.39 1.25
CA ILE A 175 -11.73 3.19 0.25
C ILE A 175 -12.66 4.30 -0.26
N TRP A 176 -12.13 5.51 -0.29
CA TRP A 176 -12.77 6.67 -0.90
C TRP A 176 -11.91 7.24 -2.01
N LEU A 177 -12.54 7.67 -3.09
CA LEU A 177 -11.93 8.40 -4.20
C LEU A 177 -12.61 9.76 -4.31
N ASN A 178 -11.85 10.84 -4.20
CA ASN A 178 -12.37 12.21 -4.26
C ASN A 178 -13.54 12.47 -3.30
N GLY A 179 -13.55 11.80 -2.14
CA GLY A 179 -14.61 11.90 -1.12
C GLY A 179 -15.77 10.92 -1.31
N GLU A 180 -15.87 10.22 -2.44
CA GLU A 180 -16.90 9.21 -2.68
C GLU A 180 -16.41 7.81 -2.27
N GLU A 181 -17.21 7.08 -1.49
CA GLU A 181 -16.90 5.71 -1.11
C GLU A 181 -16.97 4.80 -2.35
N VAL A 182 -15.88 4.10 -2.65
CA VAL A 182 -15.80 3.19 -3.80
C VAL A 182 -15.75 1.72 -3.39
N ALA A 183 -15.33 1.42 -2.16
CA ALA A 183 -15.30 0.05 -1.65
C ALA A 183 -15.32 -0.01 -0.12
N ASP A 184 -15.97 -1.02 0.43
CA ASP A 184 -15.93 -1.39 1.84
C ASP A 184 -15.73 -2.91 1.97
N TYR A 185 -14.64 -3.31 2.61
CA TYR A 185 -14.29 -4.70 2.86
C TYR A 185 -14.00 -4.89 4.34
N ALA A 186 -14.89 -5.57 5.05
CA ALA A 186 -14.60 -6.10 6.38
C ALA A 186 -14.28 -7.59 6.24
N VAL A 187 -13.06 -8.01 6.58
CA VAL A 187 -12.65 -9.40 6.54
C VAL A 187 -12.43 -9.90 7.96
N GLN A 188 -13.29 -10.83 8.38
CA GLN A 188 -13.11 -11.55 9.64
C GLN A 188 -12.19 -12.77 9.46
N ARG A 189 -11.86 -13.40 10.58
CA ARG A 189 -10.98 -14.57 10.62
C ARG A 189 -11.55 -15.71 9.75
N ASN A 190 -10.70 -16.34 8.94
CA ASN A 190 -11.02 -17.45 8.04
C ASN A 190 -11.92 -17.13 6.83
N GLU A 191 -12.34 -15.88 6.63
CA GLU A 191 -13.19 -15.51 5.48
C GLU A 191 -12.44 -15.49 4.14
N LEU A 192 -11.10 -15.42 4.16
CA LEU A 192 -10.26 -15.51 2.95
C LEU A 192 -9.97 -16.96 2.52
N GLY A 193 -10.43 -17.95 3.28
CA GLY A 193 -10.14 -19.37 3.06
C GLY A 193 -8.66 -19.72 3.31
N GLY A 194 -8.12 -20.68 2.57
CA GLY A 194 -6.72 -21.11 2.67
C GLY A 194 -6.54 -22.43 3.42
N SER A 195 -5.67 -23.27 2.85
CA SER A 195 -5.29 -24.58 3.37
C SER A 195 -4.43 -24.47 4.64
N ILE A 196 -4.31 -25.58 5.37
CA ILE A 196 -3.42 -25.68 6.54
C ILE A 196 -1.97 -25.33 6.18
N GLU A 197 -1.50 -25.78 5.01
CA GLU A 197 -0.12 -25.50 4.57
C GLU A 197 0.08 -24.02 4.24
N GLU A 198 -0.88 -23.36 3.58
CA GLU A 198 -0.81 -21.91 3.33
C GLU A 198 -0.73 -21.13 4.65
N ARG A 199 -1.52 -21.52 5.65
CA ARG A 199 -1.55 -20.88 6.98
C ARG A 199 -0.28 -21.11 7.80
N ARG A 200 0.46 -22.19 7.53
CA ARG A 200 1.78 -22.43 8.15
C ARG A 200 2.86 -21.51 7.58
N LEU A 201 2.73 -21.11 6.32
CA LEU A 201 3.70 -20.21 5.68
C LEU A 201 3.48 -18.75 6.09
N GLY A 202 2.25 -18.36 6.46
CA GLY A 202 1.96 -17.03 6.99
C GLY A 202 0.47 -16.66 6.94
N PRO A 203 0.14 -15.41 7.31
CA PRO A 203 -1.22 -14.88 7.20
C PRO A 203 -1.75 -14.96 5.77
N ILE A 204 -3.00 -15.39 5.61
CA ILE A 204 -3.63 -15.46 4.28
C ILE A 204 -3.90 -14.05 3.78
N SER A 205 -3.50 -13.81 2.52
CA SER A 205 -3.81 -12.59 1.80
C SER A 205 -4.43 -12.90 0.43
N ARG A 206 -5.35 -12.04 -0.02
CA ARG A 206 -6.04 -12.17 -1.30
C ARG A 206 -6.20 -10.81 -1.97
N PRO A 207 -5.89 -10.68 -3.26
CA PRO A 207 -6.17 -9.44 -3.98
C PRO A 207 -7.68 -9.27 -4.19
N ARG A 208 -8.18 -8.06 -3.94
CA ARG A 208 -9.49 -7.60 -4.41
C ARG A 208 -9.32 -6.51 -5.43
N THR A 209 -10.30 -6.34 -6.29
CA THR A 209 -10.26 -5.33 -7.33
C THR A 209 -11.59 -4.61 -7.42
N VAL A 210 -11.54 -3.29 -7.50
CA VAL A 210 -12.69 -2.41 -7.68
C VAL A 210 -12.46 -1.51 -8.90
N GLY A 211 -13.48 -1.34 -9.74
CA GLY A 211 -13.43 -0.41 -10.86
C GLY A 211 -13.81 0.99 -10.41
N VAL A 212 -13.04 2.00 -10.83
CA VAL A 212 -13.28 3.41 -10.48
C VAL A 212 -13.09 4.31 -11.69
N GLN A 213 -13.68 5.50 -11.63
CA GLN A 213 -13.51 6.57 -12.62
C GLN A 213 -12.58 7.63 -12.03
N LEU A 214 -11.42 7.84 -12.64
CA LEU A 214 -10.55 8.96 -12.33
C LEU A 214 -11.01 10.19 -13.13
N ALA A 215 -11.04 11.35 -12.47
CA ALA A 215 -11.18 12.64 -13.13
C ALA A 215 -9.84 13.06 -13.77
N GLU A 216 -9.90 13.95 -14.76
CA GLU A 216 -8.70 14.64 -15.24
C GLU A 216 -8.06 15.48 -14.11
N GLY A 217 -6.74 15.47 -14.03
CA GLY A 217 -6.00 16.20 -12.99
C GLY A 217 -5.75 15.34 -11.75
N MET A 218 -5.85 15.95 -10.57
CA MET A 218 -5.50 15.28 -9.32
C MET A 218 -6.68 14.52 -8.74
N ASN A 219 -6.48 13.25 -8.41
CA ASN A 219 -7.42 12.40 -7.72
C ASN A 219 -6.84 12.00 -6.37
N ARG A 220 -7.62 12.14 -5.31
CA ARG A 220 -7.20 11.75 -3.97
C ARG A 220 -7.89 10.47 -3.57
N LEU A 221 -7.09 9.50 -3.12
CA LEU A 221 -7.60 8.26 -2.59
C LEU A 221 -7.26 8.15 -1.10
N VAL A 222 -8.24 7.76 -0.30
CA VAL A 222 -8.10 7.51 1.13
C VAL A 222 -8.49 6.06 1.41
N VAL A 223 -7.64 5.35 2.14
CA VAL A 223 -7.88 4.00 2.64
C VAL A 223 -7.95 4.07 4.16
N LYS A 224 -9.12 3.79 4.73
CA LYS A 224 -9.26 3.48 6.15
C LYS A 224 -8.98 2.00 6.31
N SER A 225 -8.07 1.64 7.19
CA SER A 225 -7.82 0.24 7.53
C SER A 225 -7.94 0.02 9.02
N SER A 226 -8.44 -1.14 9.41
CA SER A 226 -8.37 -1.62 10.79
C SER A 226 -7.61 -2.94 10.89
N THR A 227 -7.06 -3.18 12.08
CA THR A 227 -6.39 -4.44 12.42
C THR A 227 -6.77 -4.89 13.83
N PHE A 228 -6.77 -6.21 14.05
CA PHE A 228 -6.86 -6.80 15.39
C PHE A 228 -5.47 -6.99 16.04
N GLY A 229 -4.39 -6.72 15.30
CA GLY A 229 -2.98 -6.81 15.73
C GLY A 229 -2.09 -7.51 14.69
N GLY A 230 -0.77 -7.53 14.92
CA GLY A 230 0.18 -8.30 14.10
C GLY A 230 0.68 -7.59 12.84
N ASP A 231 0.87 -8.36 11.76
CA ASP A 231 1.44 -7.92 10.47
C ASP A 231 0.44 -7.07 9.66
N TRP A 232 0.18 -5.86 10.16
CA TRP A 232 -0.73 -4.92 9.51
C TRP A 232 -0.01 -4.18 8.38
N ARG A 233 -0.29 -4.64 7.16
CA ARG A 233 0.26 -4.09 5.91
C ARG A 233 -0.83 -3.71 4.93
N ILE A 234 -0.59 -2.67 4.15
CA ILE A 234 -1.40 -2.29 3.00
C ILE A 234 -0.55 -2.27 1.73
N SER A 235 -1.16 -2.62 0.59
CA SER A 235 -0.61 -2.43 -0.74
C SER A 235 -1.76 -2.20 -1.71
N LEU A 236 -1.55 -1.29 -2.65
CA LEU A 236 -2.53 -0.91 -3.65
C LEU A 236 -1.83 -0.69 -5.00
N ARG A 237 -2.45 -1.22 -6.06
CA ARG A 237 -2.00 -1.12 -7.45
C ARG A 237 -3.10 -0.54 -8.34
N ILE A 238 -2.75 0.43 -9.19
CA ILE A 238 -3.63 1.02 -10.18
C ILE A 238 -3.42 0.33 -11.54
N LEU A 239 -4.48 -0.28 -12.04
CA LEU A 239 -4.47 -1.11 -13.23
C LEU A 239 -5.37 -0.52 -14.33
N ASP A 240 -5.03 -0.86 -15.56
CA ASP A 240 -5.92 -0.69 -16.71
C ASP A 240 -7.27 -1.41 -16.49
N GLU A 241 -8.35 -0.81 -17.01
CA GLU A 241 -9.73 -1.32 -16.88
C GLU A 241 -9.84 -2.80 -17.28
N LYS A 242 -9.12 -3.22 -18.32
CA LYS A 242 -9.28 -4.55 -18.94
C LYS A 242 -8.03 -5.41 -18.82
N LYS A 243 -6.84 -4.80 -18.77
CA LYS A 243 -5.56 -5.52 -18.82
C LYS A 243 -4.88 -5.53 -17.45
N ASN A 244 -4.12 -6.58 -17.15
CA ASN A 244 -3.33 -6.70 -15.91
C ASN A 244 -2.01 -5.92 -15.96
N ARG A 245 -2.08 -4.66 -16.40
CA ARG A 245 -0.96 -3.73 -16.57
C ARG A 245 -1.27 -2.44 -15.81
N MET A 246 -0.26 -1.62 -15.54
CA MET A 246 -0.47 -0.26 -15.04
C MET A 246 -1.38 0.51 -16.00
N ALA A 247 -2.27 1.35 -15.47
CA ALA A 247 -3.08 2.22 -16.32
C ALA A 247 -2.18 3.22 -17.07
N ASP A 248 -2.44 3.45 -18.36
CA ASP A 248 -1.73 4.49 -19.11
C ASP A 248 -2.13 5.88 -18.59
N GLY A 249 -1.30 6.91 -18.84
CA GLY A 249 -1.59 8.33 -18.55
C GLY A 249 -1.92 8.67 -17.10
N ILE A 250 -1.51 7.84 -16.15
CA ILE A 250 -1.46 8.17 -14.74
C ILE A 250 -0.03 8.43 -14.30
N VAL A 251 0.13 9.30 -13.32
CA VAL A 251 1.40 9.55 -12.64
C VAL A 251 1.19 9.30 -11.15
N LEU A 252 2.00 8.41 -10.60
CA LEU A 252 2.08 8.10 -9.18
C LEU A 252 3.38 8.67 -8.64
N ARG A 253 3.35 9.26 -7.44
CA ARG A 253 4.56 9.74 -6.79
C ARG A 253 5.28 8.58 -6.10
N SER A 254 6.60 8.56 -6.20
CA SER A 254 7.45 7.78 -5.31
C SER A 254 7.77 8.62 -4.08
N PHE A 255 7.81 7.98 -2.91
CA PHE A 255 8.40 8.57 -1.73
C PHE A 255 9.90 8.73 -1.96
N GLU A 256 10.43 9.89 -1.58
CA GLU A 256 11.86 10.16 -1.52
C GLU A 256 12.16 10.46 -0.05
N PRO A 257 12.91 9.60 0.66
CA PRO A 257 13.27 9.91 2.03
C PRO A 257 14.08 11.20 2.07
N PRO A 258 13.97 12.01 3.15
CA PRO A 258 14.83 13.15 3.34
C PRO A 258 16.29 12.74 3.20
N LYS A 259 17.10 13.50 2.46
CA LYS A 259 18.55 13.28 2.43
C LYS A 259 19.05 13.43 3.86
N GLU A 260 19.67 12.38 4.41
CA GLU A 260 20.38 12.48 5.68
C GLU A 260 21.41 13.63 5.55
N GLY A 261 21.32 14.61 6.45
CA GLY A 261 22.19 15.78 6.51
C GLY A 261 23.47 15.52 7.27
#